data_AF-A0A8H5PIF7-F1
#
_entry.id   AF-A0A8H5PIF7-F1
#
_cell.length_a   1.000
_cell.length_b   1.000
_cell.length_c   1.000
_cell.angle_alpha   90.00
_cell.angle_beta   90.00
_cell.angle_gamma   90.00
#
_symmetry.space_group_name_H-M   'P 1'
#
loop_
_entity.id
_entity.type
_entity.pdbx_description
1 polymer ?
#
loop_
_entity_poly.entity_id
_entity_poly.type
_entity_poly.pdbx_seq_one_letter_code
_entity_poly.pdbx_strand_id
1 'polypeptide(L)'
;MPTATSNHASGKRKPDTTASKDAHLTKRPRNTDPKTPTPALLTPHEAIIAELNSKYDILPASVISSTKIKKRIMQVANHIMAQGDRPRVALLYARTADVCKLITVVEKCKLIVTEEGKSYHQYNQLFDQPEKSKRRDIIEETVLEDNIQEDNDSDNDDFEVMHSRFEGAVLPQPSPRSVKSMRVFISTVPIQELKIKKGVTVQSGTAKQA
;
A
#
# COMPACT_ATOMS: atom_id res chain seq x y z
N MET A 1 -8.10 -3.85 66.95
CA MET A 1 -8.31 -2.39 67.09
C MET A 1 -8.58 -1.83 65.69
N PRO A 2 -9.50 -0.87 65.50
CA PRO A 2 -10.94 -1.10 65.34
C PRO A 2 -11.52 -0.64 63.98
N THR A 3 -12.80 -1.00 63.83
CA THR A 3 -13.90 -0.68 62.90
C THR A 3 -14.01 0.71 62.22
N ALA A 4 -14.61 0.74 61.02
CA ALA A 4 -15.79 1.57 60.64
C ALA A 4 -16.25 1.22 59.19
N THR A 5 -17.28 0.39 58.94
CA THR A 5 -18.75 0.64 58.81
C THR A 5 -19.22 1.84 57.96
N SER A 6 -20.02 1.57 56.91
CA SER A 6 -21.33 2.18 56.57
C SER A 6 -21.70 1.90 55.08
N ASN A 7 -22.39 0.80 54.75
CA ASN A 7 -23.84 0.69 54.53
C ASN A 7 -24.56 1.93 53.96
N HIS A 8 -25.20 1.79 52.79
CA HIS A 8 -26.67 1.77 52.70
C HIS A 8 -27.16 1.20 51.37
N ALA A 9 -28.09 0.26 51.47
CA ALA A 9 -28.81 -0.36 50.38
C ALA A 9 -30.27 0.15 50.33
N SER A 10 -30.88 -0.07 49.16
CA SER A 10 -32.29 -0.49 48.94
C SER A 10 -33.40 0.56 48.72
N GLY A 11 -34.25 0.27 47.72
CA GLY A 11 -35.61 0.82 47.52
C GLY A 11 -35.97 1.04 46.04
N LYS A 12 -36.32 0.01 45.25
CA LYS A 12 -37.67 -0.55 44.93
C LYS A 12 -38.60 0.32 44.02
N ARG A 13 -38.81 -0.16 42.77
CA ARG A 13 -40.08 -0.43 41.99
C ARG A 13 -41.12 0.72 41.82
N LYS A 14 -41.89 0.93 40.72
CA LYS A 14 -42.12 0.40 39.34
C LYS A 14 -43.23 1.34 38.67
N PRO A 15 -44.02 0.98 37.62
CA PRO A 15 -44.03 1.49 36.23
C PRO A 15 -45.31 2.28 35.75
N ASP A 16 -45.47 2.41 34.41
CA ASP A 16 -46.70 2.60 33.58
C ASP A 16 -47.20 4.05 33.31
N THR A 17 -47.75 4.50 32.15
CA THR A 17 -48.18 3.89 30.86
C THR A 17 -48.75 4.98 29.90
N THR A 18 -48.61 4.77 28.56
CA THR A 18 -49.42 5.29 27.40
C THR A 18 -49.45 6.80 27.03
N ALA A 19 -49.60 7.25 25.77
CA ALA A 19 -49.73 6.64 24.43
C ALA A 19 -49.60 7.69 23.29
N SER A 20 -49.17 7.19 22.12
CA SER A 20 -49.52 7.52 20.71
C SER A 20 -49.47 8.96 20.15
N LYS A 21 -48.75 9.11 19.03
CA LYS A 21 -49.37 9.24 17.67
C LYS A 21 -48.35 9.17 16.53
N ASP A 22 -48.86 8.67 15.41
CA ASP A 22 -48.24 8.31 14.14
C ASP A 22 -47.37 9.38 13.46
N ALA A 23 -46.26 8.93 12.88
CA ALA A 23 -45.75 9.47 11.62
C ALA A 23 -44.95 8.39 10.89
N HIS A 24 -45.62 7.75 9.94
CA HIS A 24 -45.08 6.81 8.98
C HIS A 24 -44.11 7.53 8.04
N LEU A 25 -42.79 7.35 8.22
CA LEU A 25 -41.81 7.68 7.19
C LEU A 25 -41.08 6.41 6.73
N THR A 26 -41.33 6.14 5.46
CA THR A 26 -40.91 5.00 4.66
C THR A 26 -39.44 4.64 4.81
N LYS A 27 -39.20 3.37 5.16
CA LYS A 27 -37.91 2.69 5.10
C LYS A 27 -37.35 2.78 3.68
N ARG A 28 -36.32 3.61 3.48
CA ARG A 28 -35.46 3.53 2.30
C ARG A 28 -34.61 2.25 2.45
N PRO A 29 -34.64 1.30 1.50
CA PRO A 29 -33.76 0.14 1.57
C PRO A 29 -32.33 0.63 1.43
N ARG A 30 -31.57 0.57 2.53
CA ARG A 30 -30.14 0.80 2.53
C ARG A 30 -29.53 -0.41 1.84
N ASN A 31 -29.27 -0.26 0.55
CA ASN A 31 -28.63 -1.29 -0.25
C ASN A 31 -27.30 -1.66 0.42
N THR A 32 -27.25 -2.86 0.98
CA THR A 32 -26.09 -3.46 1.62
C THR A 32 -25.20 -4.01 0.53
N ASP A 33 -24.27 -3.20 0.05
CA ASP A 33 -23.03 -3.70 -0.51
C ASP A 33 -21.88 -2.96 0.20
N PRO A 34 -21.14 -3.61 1.10
CA PRO A 34 -19.82 -3.13 1.47
C PRO A 34 -18.91 -3.37 0.26
N LYS A 35 -18.96 -2.47 -0.73
CA LYS A 35 -17.91 -2.40 -1.74
C LYS A 35 -16.68 -1.85 -1.04
N THR A 36 -15.93 -2.75 -0.42
CA THR A 36 -14.65 -2.46 0.21
C THR A 36 -13.83 -1.64 -0.79
N PRO A 37 -13.41 -0.41 -0.47
CA PRO A 37 -12.66 0.40 -1.41
C PRO A 37 -11.37 -0.33 -1.76
N THR A 38 -11.28 -0.85 -2.98
CA THR A 38 -10.06 -1.45 -3.50
C THR A 38 -8.98 -0.38 -3.43
N PRO A 39 -7.85 -0.62 -2.76
CA PRO A 39 -6.81 0.40 -2.67
C PRO A 39 -6.35 0.71 -4.09
N ALA A 40 -6.33 1.98 -4.49
CA ALA A 40 -6.03 2.42 -5.87
C ALA A 40 -4.71 1.86 -6.44
N LEU A 41 -3.80 1.42 -5.57
CA LEU A 41 -2.54 0.78 -5.94
C LEU A 41 -2.70 -0.67 -6.42
N LEU A 42 -3.86 -1.32 -6.24
CA LEU A 42 -4.10 -2.70 -6.67
C LEU A 42 -4.46 -2.79 -8.16
N THR A 43 -5.03 -1.73 -8.73
CA THR A 43 -5.55 -1.68 -10.12
C THR A 43 -4.58 -2.25 -11.17
N PRO A 44 -3.27 -1.90 -11.19
CA PRO A 44 -2.32 -2.44 -12.17
C PRO A 44 -2.00 -3.94 -12.00
N HIS A 45 -2.47 -4.54 -10.91
CA HIS A 45 -2.18 -5.92 -10.51
C HIS A 45 -3.39 -6.83 -10.66
N GLU A 46 -4.60 -6.29 -10.79
CA GLU A 46 -5.85 -7.07 -10.83
C GLU A 46 -5.86 -8.12 -11.94
N ALA A 47 -5.41 -7.78 -13.14
CA ALA A 47 -5.36 -8.72 -14.27
C ALA A 47 -4.46 -9.94 -13.97
N ILE A 48 -3.31 -9.73 -13.33
CA ILE A 48 -2.41 -10.85 -13.00
C ILE A 48 -2.92 -11.64 -11.80
N ILE A 49 -3.53 -10.97 -10.83
CA ILE A 49 -4.16 -11.64 -9.69
C ILE A 49 -5.28 -12.56 -10.19
N ALA A 50 -6.14 -12.08 -11.09
CA ALA A 50 -7.23 -12.87 -11.66
C ALA A 50 -6.72 -14.11 -12.42
N GLU A 51 -5.67 -13.97 -13.22
CA GLU A 51 -5.06 -15.08 -13.97
C GLU A 51 -4.49 -16.16 -13.05
N LEU A 52 -3.82 -15.75 -11.97
CA LEU A 52 -3.15 -16.67 -11.04
C LEU A 52 -4.09 -17.25 -9.97
N ASN A 53 -5.19 -16.56 -9.62
CA ASN A 53 -6.12 -16.97 -8.56
C ASN A 53 -6.82 -18.31 -8.80
N SER A 54 -6.87 -18.79 -10.05
CA SER A 54 -7.45 -20.09 -10.35
C SER A 54 -6.61 -21.26 -9.81
N LYS A 55 -5.28 -21.10 -9.76
CA LYS A 55 -4.32 -22.15 -9.38
C LYS A 55 -3.61 -21.88 -8.06
N TYR A 56 -3.43 -20.62 -7.72
CA TYR A 56 -2.61 -20.18 -6.59
C TYR A 56 -3.44 -19.41 -5.58
N ASP A 57 -3.00 -19.45 -4.33
CA ASP A 57 -3.54 -18.59 -3.29
C ASP A 57 -2.61 -17.38 -3.10
N ILE A 58 -3.09 -16.22 -3.59
CA ILE A 58 -2.30 -15.01 -3.72
C ILE A 58 -2.57 -14.07 -2.55
N LEU A 59 -1.50 -13.57 -1.94
CA LEU A 59 -1.53 -12.46 -0.99
C LEU A 59 -0.97 -11.19 -1.65
N PRO A 60 -1.82 -10.25 -2.10
CA PRO A 60 -1.38 -8.93 -2.53
C PRO A 60 -1.00 -8.06 -1.33
N ALA A 61 0.18 -7.44 -1.38
CA ALA A 61 0.70 -6.61 -0.31
C ALA A 61 1.46 -5.39 -0.85
N SER A 62 0.93 -4.19 -0.62
CA SER A 62 1.62 -2.95 -0.97
C SER A 62 2.73 -2.62 0.04
N VAL A 63 3.86 -2.11 -0.47
CA VAL A 63 4.94 -1.52 0.34
C VAL A 63 5.04 -0.04 0.02
N ILE A 64 4.86 0.79 1.05
CA ILE A 64 4.92 2.25 0.99
C ILE A 64 5.82 2.81 2.11
N SER A 65 6.11 4.10 2.07
CA SER A 65 6.96 4.81 3.04
C SER A 65 6.50 4.65 4.51
N SER A 66 5.20 4.47 4.77
CA SER A 66 4.67 4.22 6.12
C SER A 66 4.60 2.73 6.52
N THR A 67 4.89 1.80 5.59
CA THR A 67 4.83 0.36 5.87
C THR A 67 5.83 -0.03 6.95
N LYS A 68 5.34 -0.66 8.02
CA LYS A 68 6.16 -1.23 9.08
C LYS A 68 6.78 -2.54 8.58
N ILE A 69 8.10 -2.53 8.36
CA ILE A 69 8.86 -3.63 7.74
C ILE A 69 8.61 -4.97 8.46
N LYS A 70 8.78 -5.01 9.79
CA LYS A 70 8.59 -6.24 10.60
C LYS A 70 7.21 -6.87 10.40
N LYS A 71 6.14 -6.06 10.49
CA LYS A 71 4.77 -6.55 10.31
C LYS A 71 4.55 -7.12 8.91
N ARG A 72 5.07 -6.45 7.88
CA ARG A 72 4.92 -6.90 6.50
C ARG A 72 5.67 -8.20 6.25
N ILE A 73 6.90 -8.32 6.77
CA ILE A 73 7.69 -9.54 6.67
C ILE A 73 6.95 -10.71 7.31
N MET A 74 6.49 -10.56 8.56
CA MET A 74 5.73 -11.60 9.26
C MET A 74 4.50 -12.04 8.48
N GLN A 75 3.71 -11.08 7.96
CA GLN A 75 2.51 -11.40 7.20
C GLN A 75 2.82 -12.22 5.94
N VAL A 76 3.85 -11.81 5.18
CA VAL A 76 4.24 -12.48 3.94
C VAL A 76 4.82 -13.86 4.22
N ALA A 77 5.76 -13.95 5.17
CA ALA A 77 6.38 -15.21 5.56
C ALA A 77 5.32 -16.20 6.05
N ASN A 78 4.43 -15.78 6.95
CA ASN A 78 3.36 -16.64 7.45
C ASN A 78 2.44 -17.16 6.33
N HIS A 79 2.10 -16.32 5.34
CA HIS A 79 1.28 -16.75 4.20
C HIS A 79 1.99 -17.77 3.31
N ILE A 80 3.27 -17.55 3.01
CA ILE A 80 4.06 -18.46 2.18
C ILE A 80 4.30 -19.79 2.91
N MET A 81 4.44 -19.75 4.23
CA MET A 81 4.69 -20.94 5.05
C MET A 81 3.44 -21.71 5.45
N ALA A 82 2.27 -21.08 5.39
CA ALA A 82 1.01 -21.72 5.70
C ALA A 82 0.76 -22.91 4.76
N GLN A 83 0.35 -24.02 5.37
CA GLN A 83 -0.12 -25.19 4.64
C GLN A 83 -1.51 -24.91 4.08
N GLY A 84 -1.80 -25.37 2.87
CA GLY A 84 -3.13 -25.29 2.28
C GLY A 84 -3.21 -26.01 0.95
N ASP A 85 -4.43 -26.13 0.42
CA ASP A 85 -4.72 -26.94 -0.77
C ASP A 85 -4.07 -26.40 -2.05
N ARG A 86 -3.79 -25.09 -2.10
CA ARG A 86 -3.19 -24.41 -3.25
C ARG A 86 -1.81 -23.84 -2.90
N PRO A 87 -0.85 -23.85 -3.84
CA PRO A 87 0.44 -23.23 -3.60
C PRO A 87 0.28 -21.73 -3.32
N ARG A 88 0.98 -21.27 -2.28
CA ARG A 88 0.90 -19.90 -1.76
C ARG A 88 1.86 -18.99 -2.53
N VAL A 89 1.38 -17.81 -2.90
CA VAL A 89 2.16 -16.81 -3.61
C VAL A 89 1.95 -15.47 -2.94
N ALA A 90 3.03 -14.78 -2.59
CA ALA A 90 2.95 -13.39 -2.14
C ALA A 90 3.26 -12.45 -3.31
N LEU A 91 2.37 -11.50 -3.57
CA LEU A 91 2.57 -10.43 -4.53
C LEU A 91 2.87 -9.14 -3.77
N LEU A 92 4.13 -8.74 -3.76
CA LEU A 92 4.59 -7.49 -3.17
C LEU A 92 4.79 -6.44 -4.25
N TYR A 93 4.28 -5.22 -4.04
CA TYR A 93 4.40 -4.15 -5.04
C TYR A 93 4.60 -2.78 -4.39
N ALA A 94 5.32 -1.90 -5.07
CA ALA A 94 5.64 -0.58 -4.60
C ALA A 94 5.79 0.43 -5.74
N ARG A 95 5.56 1.71 -5.41
CA ARG A 95 5.88 2.84 -6.30
C ARG A 95 7.38 3.09 -6.31
N THR A 96 7.86 3.83 -7.30
CA THR A 96 9.28 4.14 -7.52
C THR A 96 10.02 4.56 -6.24
N ALA A 97 9.47 5.49 -5.46
CA ALA A 97 10.08 5.99 -4.23
C ALA A 97 10.22 4.93 -3.12
N ASP A 98 9.42 3.87 -3.18
CA ASP A 98 9.30 2.85 -2.13
C ASP A 98 9.97 1.51 -2.53
N VAL A 99 10.56 1.41 -3.73
CA VAL A 99 11.15 0.16 -4.25
C VAL A 99 12.29 -0.36 -3.38
N CYS A 100 13.17 0.51 -2.87
CA CYS A 100 14.25 0.08 -1.99
C CYS A 100 13.73 -0.61 -0.73
N LYS A 101 12.61 -0.11 -0.17
CA LYS A 101 11.94 -0.73 0.96
C LYS A 101 11.28 -2.06 0.59
N LEU A 102 10.65 -2.12 -0.59
CA LEU A 102 10.08 -3.36 -1.13
C LEU A 102 11.17 -4.45 -1.21
N ILE A 103 12.32 -4.14 -1.81
CA ILE A 103 13.46 -5.06 -1.90
C ILE A 103 13.88 -5.52 -0.50
N THR A 104 14.02 -4.59 0.45
CA THR A 104 14.36 -4.95 1.84
C THR A 104 13.38 -5.95 2.45
N VAL A 105 12.08 -5.77 2.25
CA VAL A 105 11.04 -6.70 2.72
C VAL A 105 11.19 -8.06 2.04
N VAL A 106 11.37 -8.09 0.72
CA VAL A 106 11.54 -9.30 -0.09
C VAL A 106 12.77 -10.10 0.38
N GLU A 107 13.92 -9.46 0.54
CA GLU A 107 15.17 -10.11 0.96
C GLU A 107 15.03 -10.74 2.35
N LYS A 108 14.39 -10.04 3.29
CA LYS A 108 14.14 -10.60 4.63
C LYS A 108 13.13 -11.74 4.61
N CYS A 109 12.12 -11.71 3.74
CA CYS A 109 11.21 -12.84 3.56
C CYS A 109 11.94 -14.06 2.99
N LYS A 110 12.82 -13.87 1.99
CA LYS A 110 13.65 -14.94 1.44
C LYS A 110 14.52 -15.60 2.50
N LEU A 111 15.17 -14.78 3.33
CA LEU A 111 16.01 -15.27 4.43
C LEU A 111 15.22 -16.21 5.35
N ILE A 112 14.04 -15.78 5.82
CA ILE A 112 13.17 -16.62 6.66
C ILE A 112 12.76 -17.89 5.93
N VAL A 113 12.40 -17.80 4.64
CA VAL A 113 12.02 -18.98 3.85
C VAL A 113 13.15 -19.99 3.75
N THR A 114 14.38 -19.52 3.55
CA THR A 114 15.56 -20.38 3.47
C THR A 114 16.02 -20.93 4.83
N GLU A 115 15.87 -20.16 5.91
CA GLU A 115 16.17 -20.60 7.28
C GLU A 115 15.27 -21.76 7.72
N GLU A 116 14.01 -21.75 7.26
CA GLU A 116 13.03 -22.81 7.44
C GLU A 116 13.23 -24.01 6.49
N GLY A 117 14.34 -24.06 5.76
CA GLY A 117 14.70 -25.19 4.90
C GLY A 117 13.94 -25.27 3.57
N LYS A 118 13.16 -24.25 3.20
CA LYS A 118 12.41 -24.24 1.94
C LYS A 118 13.15 -23.50 0.84
N SER A 119 12.96 -23.93 -0.40
CA SER A 119 13.40 -23.17 -1.56
C SER A 119 12.48 -21.98 -1.81
N TYR A 120 13.00 -20.96 -2.50
CA TYR A 120 12.22 -19.81 -2.94
C TYR A 120 12.36 -19.61 -4.45
N HIS A 121 11.30 -19.08 -5.04
CA HIS A 121 11.20 -18.64 -6.42
C HIS A 121 10.66 -17.20 -6.41
N GLN A 122 11.45 -16.28 -6.97
CA GLN A 122 11.18 -14.87 -7.05
C GLN A 122 11.00 -14.45 -8.51
N TYR A 123 9.96 -13.66 -8.77
CA TYR A 123 9.63 -13.13 -10.10
C TYR A 123 9.52 -11.62 -10.01
N ASN A 124 10.47 -10.90 -10.60
CA ASN A 124 10.47 -9.44 -10.59
C ASN A 124 9.95 -8.90 -11.90
N GLN A 125 9.13 -7.86 -11.84
CA GLN A 125 8.64 -7.17 -13.02
C GLN A 125 8.55 -5.68 -12.76
N LEU A 126 9.14 -4.90 -13.68
CA LEU A 126 8.91 -3.47 -13.79
C LEU A 126 7.68 -3.21 -14.66
N PHE A 127 6.85 -2.26 -14.26
CA PHE A 127 5.65 -1.88 -15.00
C PHE A 127 5.47 -0.36 -14.99
N ASP A 128 4.81 0.16 -16.02
CA ASP A 128 4.48 1.58 -16.11
C ASP A 128 3.33 1.91 -15.17
N GLN A 129 3.50 2.97 -14.38
CA GLN A 129 2.40 3.54 -13.63
C GLN A 129 1.58 4.42 -14.58
N PRO A 130 0.22 4.35 -14.53
CA PRO A 130 -0.59 5.31 -15.26
C PRO A 130 -0.17 6.72 -14.85
N GLU A 131 0.09 7.57 -15.86
CA GLU A 131 0.51 8.94 -15.63
C GLU A 131 -0.55 9.62 -14.78
N LYS A 132 -0.16 10.06 -13.59
CA LYS A 132 -1.04 10.93 -12.81
C LYS A 132 -1.16 12.18 -13.65
N SER A 133 -2.35 12.46 -14.18
CA SER A 133 -2.66 13.76 -14.78
C SER A 133 -2.11 14.80 -13.82
N LYS A 134 -1.07 15.54 -14.24
CA LYS A 134 -0.56 16.65 -13.46
C LYS A 134 -1.76 17.55 -13.25
N ARG A 135 -2.39 17.49 -12.06
CA ARG A 135 -3.21 18.60 -11.61
C ARG A 135 -2.20 19.72 -11.60
N ARG A 136 -2.37 20.67 -12.52
CA ARG A 136 -1.67 21.94 -12.43
C ARG A 136 -1.99 22.41 -11.02
N ASP A 137 -0.99 22.39 -10.14
CA ASP A 137 -1.05 23.17 -8.92
C ASP A 137 -1.11 24.62 -9.41
N ILE A 138 -2.33 25.05 -9.71
CA ILE A 138 -2.72 26.45 -9.62
C ILE A 138 -2.81 26.65 -8.10
N ILE A 139 -1.65 26.75 -7.45
CA ILE A 139 -1.57 27.43 -6.18
C ILE A 139 -1.78 28.87 -6.58
N GLU A 140 -3.01 29.34 -6.35
CA GLU A 140 -3.31 30.77 -6.35
C GLU A 140 -2.21 31.47 -5.57
N GLU A 141 -1.50 32.31 -6.29
CA GLU A 141 -0.78 33.51 -5.84
C GLU A 141 -1.52 34.14 -4.66
N THR A 142 -1.28 33.61 -3.47
CA THR A 142 -1.73 34.20 -2.22
C THR A 142 -0.47 34.59 -1.50
N VAL A 143 -0.11 35.85 -1.72
CA VAL A 143 0.76 36.72 -0.93
C VAL A 143 1.01 36.12 0.48
N LEU A 144 2.18 35.55 0.69
CA LEU A 144 2.73 35.36 2.03
C LEU A 144 3.84 36.39 2.19
N GLU A 145 3.43 37.52 2.77
CA GLU A 145 4.30 38.55 3.30
C GLU A 145 5.40 37.97 4.19
N ASP A 146 6.58 38.55 4.01
CA ASP A 146 7.79 38.43 4.80
C ASP A 146 7.56 38.29 6.30
N ASN A 147 8.29 37.38 6.94
CA ASN A 147 8.82 37.56 8.30
C ASN A 147 9.72 36.38 8.71
N ILE A 148 10.93 36.31 8.17
CA ILE A 148 12.07 35.73 8.91
C ILE A 148 13.27 36.66 8.71
N GLN A 149 13.51 37.46 9.74
CA GLN A 149 14.67 38.34 9.87
C GLN A 149 15.91 37.51 10.25
N GLU A 150 16.94 37.66 9.40
CA GLU A 150 18.40 37.70 9.69
C GLU A 150 19.06 36.51 10.42
N ASP A 151 19.92 35.74 9.72
CA ASP A 151 21.37 36.02 9.72
C ASP A 151 22.21 34.99 8.93
N ASN A 152 23.26 35.53 8.27
CA ASN A 152 24.41 34.93 7.59
C ASN A 152 24.32 34.57 6.08
N ASP A 153 24.60 35.60 5.26
CA ASP A 153 25.65 35.67 4.24
C ASP A 153 26.04 34.39 3.51
N SER A 154 25.46 34.22 2.33
CA SER A 154 26.15 33.61 1.19
C SER A 154 25.60 34.21 -0.09
N ASP A 155 26.31 35.23 -0.60
CA ASP A 155 26.16 35.76 -1.97
C ASP A 155 26.03 34.62 -2.98
N ASN A 156 24.82 34.38 -3.44
CA ASN A 156 24.56 33.61 -4.65
C ASN A 156 23.54 34.40 -5.43
N ASP A 157 24.00 35.02 -6.52
CA ASP A 157 23.20 35.77 -7.48
C ASP A 157 21.85 35.08 -7.77
N ASP A 158 20.80 35.52 -7.07
CA ASP A 158 19.42 35.10 -7.30
C ASP A 158 18.89 35.88 -8.50
N PHE A 159 19.32 35.49 -9.70
CA PHE A 159 18.68 35.95 -10.92
C PHE A 159 17.29 35.31 -11.03
N GLU A 160 16.24 36.12 -10.90
CA GLU A 160 14.89 35.75 -11.32
C GLU A 160 14.92 35.29 -12.79
N VAL A 161 14.82 33.98 -13.01
CA VAL A 161 14.69 33.42 -14.36
C VAL A 161 13.32 33.80 -14.90
N MET A 162 13.24 34.90 -15.66
CA MET A 162 12.07 35.20 -16.47
C MET A 162 11.88 34.09 -17.50
N HIS A 163 10.99 33.14 -17.21
CA HIS A 163 10.58 32.13 -18.18
C HIS A 163 9.89 32.81 -19.37
N SER A 164 10.68 33.07 -20.41
CA SER A 164 10.21 33.69 -21.63
C SER A 164 9.30 32.72 -22.38
N ARG A 165 8.11 33.18 -22.80
CA ARG A 165 7.16 32.35 -23.57
C ARG A 165 7.77 31.75 -24.84
N PHE A 166 8.86 32.32 -25.33
CA PHE A 166 9.60 31.83 -26.48
C PHE A 166 10.41 30.57 -26.17
N GLU A 167 10.90 30.39 -24.94
CA GLU A 167 11.67 29.20 -24.53
C GLU A 167 10.81 27.93 -24.66
N GLY A 168 9.54 28.00 -24.27
CA GLY A 168 8.58 26.90 -24.43
C GLY A 168 8.11 26.64 -25.87
N ALA A 169 8.37 27.56 -26.81
CA ALA A 169 8.02 27.41 -28.23
C ALA A 169 9.20 26.93 -29.09
N VAL A 170 10.45 27.17 -28.63
CA VAL A 170 11.67 26.82 -29.37
C VAL A 170 12.32 25.55 -28.81
N LEU A 171 12.19 25.26 -27.51
CA LEU A 171 12.68 24.01 -26.94
C LEU A 171 11.70 22.86 -27.21
N PRO A 172 12.19 21.68 -27.64
CA PRO A 172 11.36 20.49 -27.76
C PRO A 172 10.65 20.22 -26.43
N GLN A 173 9.35 19.99 -26.48
CA GLN A 173 8.59 19.62 -25.30
C GLN A 173 9.25 18.40 -24.64
N PRO A 174 9.56 18.43 -23.33
CA PRO A 174 10.21 17.31 -22.68
C PRO A 174 9.34 16.07 -22.86
N SER A 175 9.96 15.00 -23.38
CA SER A 175 9.24 13.75 -23.64
C SER A 175 8.58 13.25 -22.36
N PRO A 176 7.35 12.72 -22.44
CA PRO A 176 6.66 12.19 -21.28
C PRO A 176 7.49 11.05 -20.67
N ARG A 177 8.09 11.29 -19.52
CA ARG A 177 8.86 10.28 -18.79
C ARG A 177 7.87 9.36 -18.09
N SER A 178 7.76 8.12 -18.56
CA SER A 178 6.96 7.08 -17.90
C SER A 178 7.59 6.72 -16.54
N VAL A 179 6.83 6.85 -15.46
CA VAL A 179 7.28 6.46 -14.11
C VAL A 179 7.13 4.95 -13.93
N LYS A 180 8.25 4.26 -13.75
CA LYS A 180 8.28 2.80 -13.54
C LYS A 180 8.06 2.45 -12.07
N SER A 181 7.19 1.48 -11.81
CA SER A 181 6.99 0.83 -10.51
C SER A 181 7.41 -0.63 -10.56
N MET A 182 7.59 -1.25 -9.39
CA MET A 182 8.09 -2.64 -9.29
C MET A 182 7.08 -3.53 -8.57
N ARG A 183 6.92 -4.75 -9.07
CA ARG A 183 6.28 -5.84 -8.37
C ARG A 183 7.17 -7.06 -8.31
N VAL A 184 7.01 -7.82 -7.23
CA VAL A 184 7.76 -9.02 -6.93
C VAL A 184 6.78 -10.09 -6.48
N PHE A 185 6.83 -11.25 -7.12
CA PHE A 185 6.15 -12.45 -6.65
C PHE A 185 7.14 -13.35 -5.95
N ILE A 186 6.77 -13.88 -4.79
CA ILE A 186 7.56 -14.87 -4.04
C ILE A 186 6.70 -16.11 -3.81
N SER A 187 7.24 -17.29 -4.11
CA SER A 187 6.62 -18.58 -3.79
C SER A 187 7.68 -19.63 -3.47
N THR A 188 7.29 -20.69 -2.78
CA THR A 188 8.13 -21.88 -2.57
C THR A 188 8.13 -22.79 -3.80
N VAL A 189 7.07 -22.74 -4.62
CA VAL A 189 6.89 -23.58 -5.82
C VAL A 189 7.15 -22.75 -7.08
N PRO A 190 7.76 -23.33 -8.14
CA PRO A 190 7.90 -22.63 -9.41
C PRO A 190 6.54 -22.39 -10.07
N ILE A 191 6.28 -21.12 -10.42
CA ILE A 191 5.10 -20.65 -11.17
C ILE A 191 5.49 -20.54 -12.64
N GLN A 192 4.85 -21.29 -13.53
CA GLN A 192 5.22 -21.34 -14.95
C GLN A 192 4.65 -20.15 -15.73
N GLU A 193 3.44 -19.72 -15.36
CA GLU A 193 2.69 -18.61 -15.94
C GLU A 193 3.50 -17.31 -15.87
N LEU A 194 4.22 -17.10 -14.76
CA LEU A 194 5.08 -15.93 -14.57
C LEU A 194 6.40 -16.03 -15.33
N LYS A 195 6.92 -17.25 -15.61
CA LYS A 195 8.17 -17.43 -16.37
C LYS A 195 8.01 -17.04 -17.84
N ILE A 196 6.82 -17.27 -18.40
CA ILE A 196 6.54 -17.04 -19.82
C ILE A 196 6.25 -15.55 -20.08
N LYS A 197 5.89 -14.78 -19.05
CA LYS A 197 5.52 -13.37 -19.19
C LYS A 197 6.72 -12.50 -19.57
N LYS A 198 6.51 -11.63 -20.56
CA LYS A 198 7.50 -10.65 -21.02
C LYS A 198 7.87 -9.68 -19.90
N GLY A 199 9.18 -9.42 -19.76
CA GLY A 199 9.72 -8.47 -18.79
C GLY A 199 9.72 -8.97 -17.34
N VAL A 200 9.49 -10.27 -17.12
CA VAL A 200 9.67 -10.91 -15.82
C VAL A 200 11.07 -11.51 -15.74
N THR A 201 11.80 -11.18 -14.67
CA THR A 201 13.08 -11.84 -14.36
C THR A 201 12.88 -12.87 -13.26
N VAL A 202 13.45 -14.06 -13.42
CA VAL A 202 13.33 -15.18 -12.49
C VAL A 202 14.59 -15.30 -11.65
N GLN A 203 14.41 -15.44 -10.34
CA GLN A 203 15.48 -15.74 -9.39
C GLN A 203 15.02 -16.89 -8.50
N SER A 204 15.91 -17.84 -8.19
CA SER A 204 15.59 -18.97 -7.32
C SER A 204 16.75 -19.25 -6.39
N GLY A 205 16.45 -19.71 -5.19
CA GLY A 205 17.46 -20.18 -4.24
C GLY A 205 16.94 -21.37 -3.45
N THR A 206 17.87 -22.23 -3.07
CA THR A 206 17.61 -23.42 -2.24
C THR A 206 18.09 -23.18 -0.82
N ALA A 207 17.53 -23.90 0.15
CA ALA A 207 18.09 -23.93 1.49
C ALA A 207 19.52 -24.45 1.46
N LYS A 208 20.40 -23.88 2.30
CA LYS A 208 21.73 -24.45 2.53
C LYS A 208 21.52 -25.76 3.29
N GLN A 209 21.83 -26.90 2.68
CA GLN A 209 21.98 -28.15 3.42
C GLN A 209 23.16 -27.94 4.39
N ALA A 210 22.86 -28.02 5.69
CA ALA A 210 23.86 -28.03 6.75
C ALA A 210 24.46 -29.43 6.88
#